data_AF-A0A3M1VI75-F1
#
_entry.id   AF-A0A3M1VI75-F1
#
_cell.length_a   1.000
_cell.length_b   1.000
_cell.length_c   1.000
_cell.angle_alpha   90.00
_cell.angle_beta   90.00
_cell.angle_gamma   90.00
#
_symmetry.space_group_name_H-M   'P 1'
#
loop_
_entity.id
_entity.type
_entity.pdbx_description
1 polymer ?
#
loop_
_entity_poly.entity_id
_entity_poly.type
_entity_poly.pdbx_seq_one_letter_code
_entity_poly.pdbx_strand_id
1 'polypeptide(L)' 'MIDDVISRGLQGVLTGQKNAARHAEQVSRAFEPGREAESDIVEGLVGLSQDKHQIEASAKVIKTGDELNNAILDILA' A
#
# COMPACT_ATOMS: atom_id res chain seq x y z
N MET A 1 11.92 13.06 -14.40
CA MET A 1 12.44 12.14 -13.36
C MET A 1 11.57 12.16 -12.11
N ILE A 2 11.24 13.33 -11.55
CA ILE A 2 10.35 13.42 -10.37
C ILE A 2 8.95 12.87 -10.69
N ASP A 3 8.40 13.19 -11.87
CA ASP A 3 7.11 12.65 -12.32
C ASP A 3 7.09 11.11 -12.38
N ASP A 4 8.23 10.49 -12.75
CA ASP A 4 8.38 9.03 -12.78
C ASP A 4 8.40 8.44 -11.37
N VAL A 5 9.04 9.10 -10.40
CA VAL A 5 9.05 8.70 -8.99
C VAL A 5 7.66 8.79 -8.38
N ILE A 6 6.94 9.89 -8.62
CA ILE A 6 5.57 10.08 -8.14
C ILE A 6 4.63 9.07 -8.79
N SER A 7 4.74 8.83 -10.10
CA SER A 7 3.92 7.86 -10.82
C SER A 7 4.12 6.43 -10.29
N ARG A 8 5.37 6.01 -10.06
CA ARG A 8 5.69 4.70 -9.47
C ARG A 8 5.18 4.57 -8.04
N GLY A 9 5.31 5.63 -7.23
CA GLY A 9 4.74 5.68 -5.89
C GLY A 9 3.22 5.52 -5.92
N LEU A 10 2.53 6.23 -6.82
CA LEU A 10 1.08 6.11 -6.97
C LEU A 10 0.66 4.71 -7.42
N GLN A 11 1.38 4.11 -8.36
CA GLN A 11 1.14 2.74 -8.80
C GLN A 11 1.33 1.72 -7.66
N GLY A 12 2.33 1.95 -6.80
CA GLY A 12 2.56 1.16 -5.58
C GLY A 12 1.39 1.25 -4.61
N VAL A 13 0.86 2.46 -4.36
CA VAL A 13 -0.33 2.69 -3.52
C VAL A 13 -1.55 1.96 -4.09
N LEU A 14 -1.83 2.12 -5.39
CA LEU A 14 -2.99 1.50 -6.04
C LEU A 14 -2.91 -0.03 -6.00
N THR A 15 -1.71 -0.59 -6.20
CA THR A 15 -1.48 -2.03 -6.12
C THR A 15 -1.67 -2.54 -4.70
N GLY A 16 -1.11 -1.84 -3.71
CA GLY A 16 -1.29 -2.16 -2.29
C GLY A 16 -2.76 -2.11 -1.86
N GLN A 17 -3.52 -1.10 -2.30
CA GLN A 17 -4.95 -1.01 -2.01
C GLN A 17 -5.76 -2.18 -2.60
N LYS A 18 -5.45 -2.58 -3.84
CA LYS A 18 -6.08 -3.74 -4.47
C LYS A 18 -5.79 -5.03 -3.71
N ASN A 19 -4.55 -5.21 -3.25
CA ASN A 19 -4.18 -6.38 -2.46
C ASN A 19 -4.84 -6.38 -1.09
N ALA A 20 -4.86 -5.22 -0.42
CA ALA A 20 -5.49 -5.05 0.88
C ALA A 20 -6.98 -5.43 0.83
N ALA A 21 -7.68 -5.02 -0.24
CA ALA A 21 -9.07 -5.40 -0.46
C ALA A 21 -9.25 -6.93 -0.58
N ARG A 22 -8.33 -7.63 -1.26
CA ARG A 22 -8.35 -9.09 -1.38
C ARG A 22 -8.09 -9.79 -0.06
N HIS A 23 -7.07 -9.37 0.70
CA HIS A 23 -6.77 -9.97 2.00
C HIS A 23 -7.86 -9.66 3.03
N ALA A 24 -8.47 -8.48 2.98
CA ALA A 24 -9.63 -8.15 3.81
C ALA A 24 -10.84 -9.05 3.48
N GLU A 25 -11.07 -9.37 2.21
CA GLU A 25 -12.10 -10.32 1.79
C GLU A 25 -11.79 -11.76 2.26
N GLN A 26 -10.52 -12.18 2.24
CA GLN A 26 -10.10 -13.47 2.77
C GLN A 26 -10.37 -13.57 4.28
N VAL A 27 -10.04 -12.51 5.03
CA VAL A 27 -10.35 -12.44 6.47
C VAL A 27 -11.86 -12.45 6.72
N SER A 28 -12.67 -11.73 5.94
CA SER A 28 -14.12 -11.68 6.16
C SER A 28 -14.80 -13.04 5.90
N ARG A 29 -14.39 -13.72 4.82
CA ARG A 29 -14.88 -15.07 4.47
C ARG A 29 -14.51 -16.14 5.50
N ALA A 30 -13.45 -15.91 6.27
CA ALA A 30 -13.04 -16.83 7.31
C ALA A 30 -13.97 -16.85 8.54
N PHE A 31 -14.85 -15.86 8.68
CA PHE A 31 -15.90 -15.84 9.71
C PHE A 31 -17.23 -16.43 9.24
N GLU A 32 -17.30 -16.99 8.03
CA GLU A 32 -18.51 -17.64 7.53
C GLU A 32 -18.79 -18.95 8.30
N PRO A 33 -20.06 -19.23 8.68
CA PRO A 33 -20.40 -20.44 9.43
C PRO A 33 -20.02 -21.72 8.67
N GLY A 34 -19.30 -22.63 9.33
CA GLY A 34 -18.93 -23.95 8.79
C GLY A 34 -17.53 -24.04 8.17
N ARG A 35 -16.70 -22.99 8.28
CA ARG A 35 -15.29 -23.00 7.85
C ARG A 35 -14.35 -23.19 9.05
N GLU A 36 -13.49 -24.20 9.03
CA GLU A 36 -12.32 -24.28 9.92
C GLU A 36 -11.25 -23.31 9.39
N ALA A 37 -11.15 -22.13 10.01
CA ALA A 37 -10.61 -20.94 9.33
C ALA A 37 -9.39 -20.31 10.01
N GLU A 38 -8.80 -20.93 11.02
CA GLU A 38 -7.77 -20.26 11.84
C GLU A 38 -6.50 -19.93 11.04
N SER A 39 -6.08 -20.81 10.12
CA SER A 39 -4.94 -20.56 9.22
C SER A 39 -5.25 -19.48 8.17
N ASP A 40 -6.46 -19.48 7.59
CA ASP A 40 -6.88 -18.53 6.56
C ASP A 40 -7.00 -17.10 7.11
N ILE A 41 -7.40 -16.97 8.39
CA ILE A 41 -7.43 -15.67 9.10
C ILE A 41 -6.02 -15.14 9.29
N VAL A 42 -5.10 -15.97 9.79
CA VAL A 42 -3.72 -15.55 10.06
C VAL A 42 -3.03 -15.11 8.77
N GLU A 43 -3.17 -15.89 7.69
CA GLU A 43 -2.62 -15.53 6.38
C GLU A 43 -3.21 -14.21 5.87
N GLY A 44 -4.54 -14.06 5.93
CA GLY A 44 -5.21 -12.83 5.50
C GLY A 44 -4.80 -11.60 6.32
N LEU A 45 -4.63 -11.73 7.63
CA LEU A 45 -4.18 -10.64 8.51
C LEU A 45 -2.72 -10.26 8.25
N VAL A 46 -1.84 -11.25 8.08
CA VAL A 46 -0.43 -11.00 7.73
C VAL A 46 -0.33 -10.32 6.37
N GLY A 47 -1.08 -10.80 5.37
CA GLY A 47 -1.15 -10.18 4.05
C GLY A 47 -1.65 -8.74 4.12
N LEU A 48 -2.70 -8.46 4.90
CA LEU A 48 -3.21 -7.10 5.09
C LEU A 48 -2.18 -6.18 5.76
N SER A 49 -1.41 -6.70 6.72
CA SER A 49 -0.31 -5.96 7.35
C SER A 49 0.81 -5.63 6.36
N GLN A 50 1.14 -6.57 5.46
CA GLN A 50 2.14 -6.36 4.41
C GLN A 50 1.67 -5.29 3.42
N ASP A 51 0.39 -5.35 3.01
CA ASP A 51 -0.18 -4.35 2.10
C ASP A 51 -0.19 -2.95 2.71
N LYS A 52 -0.49 -2.84 4.01
CA LYS A 52 -0.39 -1.57 4.73
C LYS A 52 1.02 -1.00 4.64
N HIS A 53 2.05 -1.79 4.95
CA HIS A 53 3.44 -1.33 4.85
C HIS A 53 3.83 -0.96 3.41
N GLN A 54 3.32 -1.69 2.41
CA GLN A 54 3.57 -1.36 1.01
C GLN A 54 2.95 -0.02 0.60
N ILE A 55 1.71 0.25 1.03
CA ILE A 55 1.03 1.54 0.82
C ILE A 55 1.82 2.66 1.50
N GLU A 56 2.21 2.47 2.76
CA GLU A 56 2.98 3.47 3.53
C GLU A 56 4.34 3.77 2.90
N ALA A 57 5.07 2.74 2.46
CA ALA A 57 6.33 2.90 1.75
C ALA A 57 6.15 3.67 0.43
N SER A 58 5.12 3.34 -0.33
CA SER A 58 4.82 4.00 -1.61
C SER A 58 4.40 5.46 -1.40
N ALA A 59 3.60 5.74 -0.36
CA ALA A 59 3.23 7.09 0.04
C ALA A 59 4.45 7.92 0.47
N LYS A 60 5.42 7.29 1.15
CA LYS A 60 6.68 7.95 1.51
C LYS A 60 7.51 8.33 0.27
N VAL A 61 7.54 7.48 -0.76
CA VAL A 61 8.20 7.79 -2.04
C VAL A 61 7.54 9.01 -2.71
N ILE A 62 6.21 9.07 -2.75
CA ILE A 62 5.47 10.23 -3.29
C ILE A 62 5.85 11.50 -2.50
N LYS A 63 5.82 11.43 -1.17
CA LYS A 63 6.16 12.56 -0.31
C LYS A 63 7.59 13.07 -0.55
N THR A 64 8.55 12.16 -0.64
CA THR A 64 9.94 12.55 -0.92
C THR A 64 10.14 13.08 -2.33
N GLY A 65 9.36 12.61 -3.31
CA GLY A 65 9.32 13.22 -4.65
C GLY A 65 8.82 14.67 -4.64
N ASP A 66 7.78 14.96 -3.86
CA ASP A 66 7.25 16.31 -3.65
C ASP A 66 8.24 17.23 -2.91
N GLU A 67 8.86 16.73 -1.82
CA GLU A 67 9.90 17.44 -1.08
C GLU A 67 11.09 17.82 -2.00
N LEU A 68 11.51 16.91 -2.89
CA LEU A 68 12.57 17.18 -3.86
C LEU A 68 12.16 18.25 -4.88
N ASN A 69 10.91 18.23 -5.35
CA ASN A 69 10.39 19.23 -6.27
C ASN A 69 10.41 20.63 -5.64
N ASN A 70 9.94 20.75 -4.40
CA ASN A 70 9.96 22.02 -3.67
C ASN A 70 11.39 22.52 -3.44
N ALA A 71 12.34 21.64 -3.07
CA ALA A 71 13.74 22.02 -2.90
C ALA A 71 14.38 22.55 -4.20
N ILE A 72 14.01 22.00 -5.36
CA ILE A 72 14.47 22.52 -6.66
C ILE A 72 13.88 23.90 -6.94
N LEU A 73 12.60 24.10 -6.65
CA LEU A 73 11.95 25.41 -6.82
C LEU A 73 12.58 26.47 -5.92
N ASP A 74 12.90 26.13 -4.67
CA ASP A 74 13.56 27.03 -3.71
C ASP A 74 14.97 27.43 -4.16
N ILE A 75 15.72 26.56 -4.83
CA ILE A 75 17.05 26.88 -5.39
C ILE A 75 16.96 27.83 -6.59
N LEU A 76 15.87 27.74 -7.36
CA LEU A 76 15.66 28.53 -8.57
C LEU A 76 15.00 29.89 -8.32
N ALA A 77 14.40 30.08 -7.13
CA ALA A 77 13.78 31.32 -6.68
C ALA A 77 14.81 32.35 -6.19
#